data_AF-A0A8S9NC50-F1
#
_entry.id   AF-A0A8S9NC50-F1
#
_cell.length_a   1.000
_cell.length_b   1.000
_cell.length_c   1.000
_cell.angle_alpha   90.00
_cell.angle_beta   90.00
_cell.angle_gamma   90.00
#
_symmetry.space_group_name_H-M   'P 1'
#
loop_
_entity.id
_entity.type
_entity.pdbx_description
1 polymer ?
#
loop_
_entity_poly.entity_id
_entity_poly.type
_entity_poly.pdbx_seq_one_letter_code
_entity_poly.pdbx_strand_id
1 'polypeptide(L)'
;MTIPIKLMNAASHVSDSPRPVFANGSFYWLTGDGKGYPTTQTKLIVFDIHTEMFQVTETPPFVKRDACGDKIGVCNLDGCLCVSELKADCKQEFWWRVKDQLWEKIFSVDLNSTSTWFGGV
;
A
#
# COMPACT_ATOMS: atom_id res chain seq x y z
N MET A 1 -24.25 7.92 0.23
CA MET A 1 -22.96 8.62 0.06
C MET A 1 -22.24 7.93 -1.09
N THR A 2 -22.47 8.41 -2.31
CA THR A 2 -21.91 7.82 -3.52
C THR A 2 -20.47 8.29 -3.62
N ILE A 3 -19.49 7.42 -3.41
CA ILE A 3 -18.11 7.75 -3.80
C ILE A 3 -18.14 7.83 -5.32
N PRO A 4 -17.98 9.02 -5.92
CA PRO A 4 -18.05 9.10 -7.37
C PRO A 4 -16.89 8.27 -7.93
N ILE A 5 -17.24 7.25 -8.71
CA ILE A 5 -16.36 6.38 -9.52
C ILE A 5 -15.42 7.21 -10.44
N LYS A 6 -15.63 8.53 -10.51
CA LYS A 6 -14.75 9.51 -11.17
C LYS A 6 -13.30 9.53 -10.67
N LEU A 7 -13.00 9.02 -9.46
CA LEU A 7 -11.60 8.84 -9.02
C LEU A 7 -10.88 7.71 -9.77
N MET A 8 -11.60 6.76 -10.37
CA MET A 8 -11.00 5.68 -11.18
C MET A 8 -10.86 6.02 -12.67
N ASN A 9 -11.54 7.07 -13.16
CA ASN A 9 -11.57 7.46 -14.58
C ASN A 9 -10.66 8.65 -14.94
N ALA A 10 -9.82 9.14 -14.03
CA ALA A 10 -8.75 10.07 -14.37
C ALA A 10 -7.51 9.31 -14.89
N ALA A 11 -7.68 8.52 -15.94
CA ALA A 11 -6.61 7.79 -16.61
C ALA A 11 -6.55 8.19 -18.08
N SER A 12 -5.99 9.37 -18.36
CA SER A 12 -5.47 9.70 -19.69
C SER A 12 -4.02 9.24 -19.90
N HIS A 13 -3.37 8.64 -18.88
CA HIS A 13 -2.08 7.96 -19.00
C HIS A 13 -2.08 6.70 -18.11
N VAL A 14 -2.24 5.53 -18.74
CA VAL A 14 -2.38 4.20 -18.09
C VAL A 14 -1.04 3.65 -17.51
N SER A 15 0.02 4.46 -17.43
CA SER A 15 1.33 4.02 -16.90
C SER A 15 1.56 4.31 -15.41
N ASP A 16 0.89 5.32 -14.83
CA ASP A 16 1.32 5.89 -13.54
C ASP A 16 0.27 5.77 -12.42
N SER A 17 -0.91 5.19 -12.68
CA SER A 17 -1.88 4.94 -11.61
C SER A 17 -1.51 3.66 -10.85
N PRO A 18 -1.50 3.68 -9.50
CA PRO A 18 -1.20 2.49 -8.73
C PRO A 18 -2.28 1.44 -9.02
N ARG A 19 -1.87 0.32 -9.64
CA ARG A 19 -2.75 -0.80 -9.93
C ARG A 19 -3.29 -1.37 -8.62
N PRO A 20 -4.58 -1.73 -8.56
CA PRO A 20 -5.10 -2.37 -7.36
C PRO A 20 -4.41 -3.69 -7.08
N VAL A 21 -4.27 -3.98 -5.80
CA VAL A 21 -3.91 -5.31 -5.31
C VAL A 21 -5.18 -6.06 -4.98
N PHE A 22 -5.33 -7.29 -5.47
CA PHE A 22 -6.41 -8.17 -5.05
C PHE A 22 -5.92 -9.08 -3.92
N ALA A 23 -6.63 -9.12 -2.78
CA ALA A 23 -6.35 -10.01 -1.66
C ALA A 23 -7.63 -10.22 -0.82
N ASN A 24 -7.80 -11.36 -0.15
CA ASN A 24 -8.92 -11.63 0.75
C ASN A 24 -10.31 -11.22 0.20
N GLY A 25 -10.58 -11.41 -1.09
CA GLY A 25 -11.85 -11.04 -1.72
C GLY A 25 -12.07 -9.54 -1.90
N SER A 26 -11.02 -8.72 -1.85
CA SER A 26 -11.11 -7.27 -2.00
C SER A 26 -10.00 -6.72 -2.89
N PHE A 27 -10.26 -5.58 -3.53
CA PHE A 27 -9.24 -4.78 -4.21
C PHE A 27 -8.77 -3.62 -3.31
N TYR A 28 -7.47 -3.34 -3.34
CA TYR A 28 -6.83 -2.35 -2.48
C TYR A 28 -6.01 -1.36 -3.28
N TRP A 29 -6.16 -0.08 -2.97
CA TRP A 29 -5.34 1.02 -3.49
C TRP A 29 -4.81 1.86 -2.34
N LEU A 30 -3.61 2.41 -2.51
CA LEU A 30 -3.14 3.50 -1.65
C LEU A 30 -3.70 4.83 -2.15
N THR A 31 -4.14 5.69 -1.24
CA THR A 31 -4.42 7.08 -1.60
C THR A 31 -3.11 7.83 -1.82
N GLY A 32 -3.10 8.75 -2.78
CA GLY A 32 -1.96 9.60 -3.07
C GLY A 32 -2.29 11.09 -3.01
N ASP A 33 -1.28 11.91 -3.28
CA ASP A 33 -1.43 13.34 -3.55
C ASP A 33 -2.13 13.59 -4.90
N GLY A 34 -2.23 14.86 -5.31
CA GLY A 34 -2.83 15.24 -6.60
C GLY A 34 -2.13 14.66 -7.84
N LYS A 35 -0.96 14.03 -7.67
CA LYS A 35 -0.21 13.32 -8.71
C LYS A 35 -0.28 11.80 -8.57
N GLY A 36 -1.00 11.28 -7.57
CA GLY A 36 -1.16 9.85 -7.32
C GLY A 36 -0.02 9.20 -6.54
N TYR A 37 0.97 9.98 -6.06
CA TYR A 37 2.04 9.44 -5.23
C TYR A 37 1.60 9.32 -3.78
N PRO A 38 1.93 8.23 -3.06
CA PRO A 38 1.57 8.14 -1.66
C PRO A 38 2.21 9.28 -0.85
N THR A 39 1.65 9.56 0.32
CA THR A 39 2.09 10.63 1.22
C THR A 39 2.01 10.15 2.66
N THR A 40 2.42 11.01 3.57
CA THR A 40 2.26 10.82 5.02
C THR A 40 0.82 10.64 5.49
N GLN A 41 -0.16 11.04 4.68
CA GLN A 41 -1.59 10.89 4.95
C GLN A 41 -2.22 9.75 4.13
N THR A 42 -1.39 8.87 3.56
CA THR A 42 -1.88 7.76 2.75
C THR A 42 -2.75 6.80 3.56
N LYS A 43 -3.90 6.51 3.00
CA LYS A 43 -4.90 5.55 3.46
C LYS A 43 -5.05 4.43 2.44
N LEU A 44 -5.83 3.42 2.79
CA LEU A 44 -6.21 2.34 1.89
C LEU A 44 -7.66 2.54 1.44
N ILE A 45 -7.86 2.56 0.13
CA ILE A 45 -9.18 2.36 -0.47
C ILE A 45 -9.37 0.86 -0.61
N VAL A 46 -10.48 0.34 -0.08
CA VAL A 46 -10.88 -1.05 -0.16
C VAL A 46 -12.15 -1.13 -0.99
N PHE A 47 -12.17 -2.00 -2.00
CA PHE A 47 -13.38 -2.41 -2.69
C PHE A 47 -13.62 -3.88 -2.38
N ASP A 48 -14.61 -4.14 -1.54
CA ASP A 48 -15.00 -5.49 -1.16
C ASP A 48 -15.95 -6.05 -2.22
N ILE A 49 -15.57 -7.17 -2.84
CA ILE A 49 -16.34 -7.73 -3.97
C ILE A 49 -17.63 -8.39 -3.52
N HIS A 50 -17.72 -8.83 -2.26
CA HIS A 50 -18.86 -9.57 -1.74
C HIS A 50 -20.01 -8.62 -1.39
N THR A 51 -19.66 -7.46 -0.85
CA THR A 51 -20.61 -6.40 -0.50
C THR A 51 -20.77 -5.37 -1.62
N GLU A 52 -19.89 -5.41 -2.63
CA GLU A 52 -19.78 -4.40 -3.70
C GLU A 52 -19.64 -2.97 -3.16
N MET A 53 -18.99 -2.84 -1.99
CA MET A 53 -18.86 -1.58 -1.28
C MET A 53 -17.42 -1.08 -1.23
N PHE A 54 -17.29 0.23 -1.42
CA PHE A 54 -16.05 0.93 -1.15
C PHE A 54 -15.96 1.36 0.30
N GLN A 55 -14.76 1.23 0.86
CA GLN A 55 -14.42 1.70 2.19
C GLN A 55 -13.06 2.39 2.14
N VAL A 56 -12.84 3.35 3.04
CA VAL A 56 -11.51 3.93 3.26
C VAL A 56 -11.09 3.54 4.67
N THR A 57 -9.95 2.88 4.77
CA THR A 57 -9.34 2.47 6.03
C THR A 57 -7.97 3.11 6.18
N GLU A 58 -7.54 3.31 7.42
CA GLU A 58 -6.19 3.78 7.68
C GLU A 58 -5.16 2.76 7.18
N THR A 59 -3.98 3.26 6.82
CA THR A 59 -2.79 2.41 6.70
C THR A 59 -2.44 1.83 8.07
N PRO A 60 -1.70 0.71 8.10
CA PRO A 60 -1.28 0.12 9.36
C PRO A 60 -0.56 1.13 10.28
N PRO A 61 -0.72 1.02 11.61
CA PRO A 61 -0.19 2.01 12.56
C PRO A 61 1.34 2.10 12.61
N PHE A 62 2.06 1.11 12.06
CA PHE A 62 3.52 1.12 11.96
C PHE A 62 4.04 1.95 10.77
N VAL A 63 3.19 2.25 9.79
CA VAL A 63 3.52 3.14 8.68
C VAL A 63 3.71 4.52 9.27
N LYS A 64 4.96 5.03 9.24
CA LYS A 64 5.21 6.31 9.86
C LYS A 64 4.58 7.43 9.04
N ARG A 65 4.03 8.40 9.75
CA ARG A 65 3.42 9.61 9.17
C ARG A 65 4.47 10.58 8.59
N ASP A 66 5.73 10.20 8.50
CA ASP A 66 6.81 10.93 7.81
C ASP A 66 7.43 10.08 6.67
N ALA A 67 6.92 8.87 6.45
CA ALA A 67 7.30 8.06 5.31
C ALA A 67 6.82 8.76 4.02
N CYS A 68 7.78 9.09 3.16
CA CYS A 68 7.50 9.55 1.80
C CYS A 68 6.83 8.41 1.01
N GLY A 69 5.97 8.72 0.06
CA GLY A 69 5.13 7.69 -0.56
C GLY A 69 5.84 6.66 -1.41
N ASP A 70 7.02 7.00 -1.90
CA ASP A 70 7.97 6.08 -2.54
C ASP A 70 8.45 4.97 -1.60
N LYS A 71 8.23 5.12 -0.29
CA LYS A 71 8.61 4.15 0.74
C LYS A 71 7.49 3.17 1.07
N ILE A 72 6.26 3.37 0.62
CA ILE A 72 5.12 2.51 0.98
C ILE A 72 4.61 1.74 -0.23
N GLY A 73 4.50 0.42 -0.11
CA GLY A 73 3.95 -0.45 -1.14
C GLY A 73 2.81 -1.33 -0.62
N VAL A 74 1.87 -1.68 -1.48
CA VAL A 74 0.85 -2.71 -1.22
C VAL A 74 1.06 -3.89 -2.15
N CYS A 75 0.88 -5.10 -1.64
CA CYS A 75 0.97 -6.32 -2.44
C CYS A 75 0.09 -7.45 -1.88
N ASN A 76 -0.16 -8.45 -2.70
CA ASN A 76 -0.73 -9.72 -2.24
C ASN A 76 0.43 -10.62 -1.84
N LEU A 77 0.36 -11.17 -0.63
CA LEU A 77 1.25 -12.23 -0.20
C LEU A 77 0.42 -13.38 0.33
N ASP A 78 0.46 -14.51 -0.38
CA ASP A 78 -0.29 -15.73 -0.04
C ASP A 78 -1.79 -15.48 0.18
N GLY A 79 -2.41 -14.71 -0.72
CA GLY A 79 -3.83 -14.35 -0.63
C GLY A 79 -4.12 -13.21 0.36
N CYS A 80 -3.19 -12.90 1.27
CA CYS A 80 -3.34 -11.87 2.29
C CYS A 80 -2.90 -10.49 1.81
N LEU A 81 -3.57 -9.44 2.30
CA LEU A 81 -3.13 -8.07 2.05
C LEU A 81 -1.83 -7.81 2.81
N CYS A 82 -0.79 -7.47 2.08
CA CYS A 82 0.49 -7.07 2.62
C CYS A 82 0.77 -5.58 2.32
N VAL A 83 1.26 -4.87 3.33
CA VAL A 83 1.79 -3.51 3.22
C VAL A 83 3.28 -3.59 3.54
N SER A 84 4.07 -2.88 2.76
CA SER A 84 5.50 -2.77 2.99
C SER A 84 5.92 -1.33 3.18
N GLU A 85 6.92 -1.10 4.02
CA GLU A 85 7.49 0.22 4.26
C GLU A 85 9.02 0.17 4.24
N LEU A 86 9.64 1.06 3.46
CA LEU A 86 11.07 1.31 3.46
C LEU A 86 11.42 2.21 4.65
N LYS A 87 12.13 1.64 5.62
CA LYS A 87 12.63 2.36 6.78
C LYS A 87 13.89 3.15 6.45
N ALA A 88 14.21 4.12 7.31
CA ALA A 88 15.38 4.99 7.15
C ALA A 88 16.72 4.23 7.19
N ASP A 89 16.77 3.06 7.82
CA ASP A 89 17.94 2.18 7.85
C ASP A 89 18.04 1.26 6.61
N CYS A 90 17.31 1.58 5.55
CA CYS A 90 17.21 0.82 4.29
C CYS A 90 16.68 -0.60 4.48
N LYS A 91 15.96 -0.88 5.57
CA LYS A 91 15.19 -2.11 5.71
C LYS A 91 13.80 -1.94 5.12
N GLN A 92 13.42 -2.83 4.21
CA GLN A 92 12.03 -3.00 3.80
C GLN A 92 11.36 -3.93 4.79
N GLU A 93 10.34 -3.45 5.50
CA GLU A 93 9.52 -4.29 6.37
C GLU A 93 8.24 -4.70 5.65
N PHE A 94 7.83 -5.95 5.82
CA PHE A 94 6.61 -6.50 5.25
C PHE A 94 5.65 -6.94 6.35
N TRP A 95 4.40 -6.54 6.20
CA TRP A 95 3.37 -6.73 7.21
C TRP A 95 2.07 -7.11 6.54
N TRP A 96 1.40 -8.15 7.01
CA TRP A 96 0.08 -8.51 6.51
C TRP A 96 -1.04 -8.17 7.48
N ARG A 97 -2.25 -8.07 6.94
CA ARG A 97 -3.46 -7.85 7.71
C ARG A 97 -4.03 -9.18 8.18
N VAL A 98 -4.05 -9.38 9.50
CA VAL A 98 -4.59 -10.60 10.13
C VAL A 98 -6.11 -10.49 10.33
N LYS A 99 -6.57 -9.32 10.77
CA LYS A 99 -7.99 -8.97 10.90
C LYS A 99 -8.13 -7.45 10.81
N ASP A 100 -9.36 -6.93 10.94
CA ASP A 100 -9.61 -5.49 10.89
C ASP A 100 -8.70 -4.72 11.86
N GLN A 101 -7.94 -3.78 11.30
CA GLN A 101 -6.94 -2.94 11.97
C GLN A 101 -5.81 -3.69 12.71
N LEU A 102 -5.75 -5.02 12.66
CA LEU A 102 -4.65 -5.81 13.22
C LEU A 102 -3.69 -6.24 12.13
N TRP A 103 -2.42 -5.92 12.33
CA TRP A 103 -1.35 -6.24 11.42
C TRP A 103 -0.20 -6.91 12.14
N GLU A 104 0.46 -7.83 11.44
CA GLU A 104 1.63 -8.54 11.96
C GLU A 104 2.80 -8.40 11.01
N LYS A 105 3.99 -8.21 11.58
CA LYS A 105 5.23 -8.18 10.82
C LYS A 105 5.58 -9.61 10.44
N ILE A 106 5.77 -9.83 9.14
CA ILE A 106 6.10 -11.16 8.62
C ILE A 106 7.61 -11.30 8.55
N PHE A 107 8.27 -10.35 7.88
CA PHE A 107 9.72 -10.34 7.72
C PHE A 107 10.24 -8.95 7.40
N SER A 108 11.57 -8.82 7.37
CA SER A 108 12.26 -7.62 6.95
C SER A 108 13.43 -8.00 6.07
N VAL A 109 13.62 -7.23 4.99
CA VAL A 109 14.73 -7.39 4.05
C VAL A 109 15.64 -6.19 4.21
N ASP A 110 16.93 -6.44 4.40
CA ASP A 110 17.94 -5.39 4.37
C ASP A 110 18.32 -5.09 2.91
N LEU A 111 17.96 -3.90 2.43
CA LEU A 111 18.26 -3.49 1.06
C LEU A 111 19.73 -3.16 0.85
N ASN A 112 20.45 -2.76 1.90
CA ASN A 112 21.90 -2.54 1.81
C ASN A 112 22.62 -3.85 1.51
N SER A 113 22.11 -4.97 2.01
CA SER A 113 22.72 -6.29 1.80
C SER A 113 22.30 -6.95 0.48
N THR A 114 21.30 -6.40 -0.21
CA THR A 114 20.65 -7.07 -1.37
C THR A 114 20.65 -6.26 -2.66
N SER A 115 21.01 -4.98 -2.62
CA SER A 115 21.00 -4.11 -3.79
C SER A 115 22.19 -3.15 -3.81
N THR A 116 22.89 -3.11 -4.94
CA THR A 116 24.01 -2.19 -5.19
C THR A 116 23.57 -0.72 -5.23
N TRP A 117 22.28 -0.44 -5.48
CA TRP A 117 21.74 0.93 -5.41
C TRP A 117 21.67 1.49 -3.99
N PHE A 118 21.64 0.64 -2.96
CA PHE A 118 21.60 1.05 -1.56
C PHE A 118 22.93 0.79 -0.83
N GLY A 119 23.98 0.40 -1.55
CA GLY A 119 25.32 0.17 -0.99
C GLY A 119 25.70 -1.30 -0.76
N GLY A 120 25.00 -2.24 -1.38
CA GLY A 120 25.39 -3.65 -1.41
C GLY A 120 26.61 -3.93 -2.29
N VAL A 121 27.36 -4.96 -1.91
CA VAL A 121 28.60 -5.46 -2.57
C VAL A 121 28.37 -5.76 -4.04
#